data_AF-A0A7W0HM29-F1
#
_entry.id   AF-A0A7W0HM29-F1
#
_cell.length_a   1.000
_cell.length_b   1.000
_cell.length_c   1.000
_cell.angle_alpha   90.00
_cell.angle_beta   90.00
_cell.angle_gamma   90.00
#
_symmetry.space_group_name_H-M   'P 1'
#
loop_
_entity.id
_entity.type
_entity.pdbx_description
1 polymer ?
#
loop_
_entity_poly.entity_id
_entity_poly.type
_entity_poly.pdbx_seq_one_letter_code
_entity_poly.pdbx_strand_id
1 'polypeptide(L)'
;METGHHIWFADSREMDFLADQSVELVVTSPPYPMIGMWDETFSHLEPAVAQSLEAGNGWGAFEQMHQVLDSVWQEVCRVLAPGGFACINIGDAVRKISDIFSLYPNHSRIMQAFITLGMYPLPAVLWRKQTNAPNKFMGSGMLPAGAYVTLEHEYVLIFRKGAKRDFNGADQRLYRQQSAYFWEERNQWFSDIWFDLKGTRQDLVEKNLRKRSGAFPFALPYRLISMYSVAGDTVLDPFAGTGTTLFAAMAAARNSAGVEMEKDFYPVMEKKSREIPDFARQVIDDRLRAHMDFAAAKKADGKPLKYMNAHYGFPVMTRQENTLRFFYPHKVHVPEPGRFVVGYNDAPPAGLFNGGHAESAQTPEKPEPSAPVQKSLF
;
A
#
# COMPACT_ATOMS: atom_id res chain seq x y z
N MET A 1 0.30 20.19 -10.37
CA MET A 1 -0.24 19.70 -9.07
C MET A 1 0.87 19.75 -8.01
N GLU A 2 0.55 19.96 -6.73
CA GLU A 2 1.49 19.79 -5.61
C GLU A 2 0.84 18.96 -4.49
N THR A 3 1.63 18.21 -3.73
CA THR A 3 1.18 17.46 -2.53
C THR A 3 2.04 17.78 -1.33
N GLY A 4 1.43 17.73 -0.15
CA GLY A 4 2.07 17.92 1.15
C GLY A 4 2.27 16.59 1.88
N HIS A 5 3.42 16.45 2.54
CA HIS A 5 3.79 15.27 3.29
C HIS A 5 4.38 15.69 4.63
N HIS A 6 3.90 15.11 5.72
CA HIS A 6 4.33 15.46 7.06
C HIS A 6 4.65 14.21 7.87
N ILE A 7 5.82 14.19 8.51
CA ILE A 7 6.20 13.20 9.51
C ILE A 7 6.25 13.88 10.87
N TRP A 8 5.52 13.33 11.84
CA TRP A 8 5.59 13.72 13.24
C TRP A 8 6.45 12.72 13.99
N PHE A 9 7.41 13.22 14.77
CA PHE A 9 8.19 12.40 15.68
C PHE A 9 7.50 12.32 17.04
N ALA A 10 6.51 11.43 17.14
CA ALA A 10 5.54 11.36 18.23
C ALA A 10 5.08 9.90 18.46
N ASP A 11 4.28 9.71 19.51
CA ASP A 11 3.64 8.44 19.82
C ASP A 11 2.30 8.33 19.07
N SER A 12 2.11 7.28 18.26
CA SER A 12 0.89 7.11 17.47
C SER A 12 -0.35 6.71 18.28
N ARG A 13 -0.21 6.48 19.59
CA ARG A 13 -1.34 6.36 20.52
C ARG A 13 -2.05 7.69 20.75
N GLU A 14 -1.40 8.81 20.41
CA GLU A 14 -1.94 10.17 20.53
C GLU A 14 -1.68 10.94 19.22
N MET A 15 -2.69 11.02 18.34
CA MET A 15 -2.61 11.73 17.06
C MET A 15 -3.51 12.98 17.03
N ASP A 16 -3.55 13.74 18.13
CA ASP A 16 -4.36 14.96 18.30
C ASP A 16 -4.03 16.08 17.28
N PHE A 17 -2.82 16.05 16.74
CA PHE A 17 -2.37 16.89 15.63
C PHE A 17 -3.02 16.55 14.27
N LEU A 18 -3.74 15.43 14.17
CA LEU A 18 -4.59 15.07 13.03
C LEU A 18 -6.06 15.26 13.40
N ALA A 19 -6.79 15.98 12.55
CA ALA A 19 -8.22 16.18 12.73
C ALA A 19 -9.00 14.87 12.53
N ASP A 20 -10.17 14.78 13.14
CA ASP A 20 -11.11 13.69 12.89
C ASP A 20 -11.46 13.61 11.40
N GLN A 21 -11.55 12.39 10.87
CA GLN A 21 -11.98 12.14 9.49
C GLN A 21 -11.15 12.88 8.42
N SER A 22 -9.88 13.15 8.68
CA SER A 22 -8.98 13.90 7.79
C SER A 22 -8.09 13.07 6.88
N VAL A 23 -8.17 11.73 6.92
CA VAL A 23 -7.35 10.85 6.06
C VAL A 23 -8.23 9.85 5.31
N GLU A 24 -7.96 9.61 4.03
CA GLU A 24 -8.77 8.71 3.20
C GLU A 24 -8.25 7.27 3.19
N LEU A 25 -6.97 7.07 3.49
CA LEU A 25 -6.34 5.76 3.47
C LEU A 25 -5.29 5.64 4.58
N VAL A 26 -5.29 4.53 5.31
CA VAL A 26 -4.16 4.11 6.16
C VAL A 26 -3.45 2.94 5.49
N VAL A 27 -2.13 3.00 5.35
CA VAL A 27 -1.30 1.86 4.96
C VAL A 27 -0.14 1.77 5.93
N THR A 28 -0.02 0.65 6.64
CA THR A 28 0.98 0.55 7.69
C THR A 28 1.35 -0.90 8.01
N SER A 29 2.36 -1.04 8.87
CA SER A 29 2.83 -2.30 9.43
C SER A 29 3.27 -2.02 10.87
N PRO A 30 2.50 -2.44 11.88
CA PRO A 30 2.86 -2.18 13.28
C PRO A 30 4.14 -2.93 13.68
N PRO A 31 4.75 -2.60 14.84
CA PRO A 31 5.63 -3.56 15.51
C PRO A 31 4.84 -4.84 15.81
N TYR A 32 5.33 -5.99 15.37
CA TYR A 32 4.57 -7.24 15.44
C TYR A 32 4.64 -7.84 16.84
N PRO A 33 3.50 -8.02 17.53
CA PRO A 33 3.50 -8.70 18.82
C PRO A 33 4.15 -10.08 18.71
N MET A 34 4.85 -10.45 19.78
CA MET A 34 5.57 -11.70 19.95
C MET A 34 6.78 -11.93 19.03
N ILE A 35 7.13 -11.00 18.13
CA ILE A 35 8.43 -11.03 17.46
C ILE A 35 9.48 -10.41 18.38
N GLY A 36 10.51 -11.20 18.73
CA GLY A 36 11.46 -10.86 19.80
C GLY A 36 12.20 -9.52 19.64
N MET A 37 12.35 -8.99 18.42
CA MET A 37 12.97 -7.68 18.22
C MET A 37 12.16 -6.50 18.80
N TRP A 38 10.86 -6.71 19.07
CA TRP A 38 9.95 -5.69 19.60
C TRP A 38 9.69 -5.85 21.10
N ASP A 39 10.26 -6.88 21.75
CA ASP A 39 10.01 -7.16 23.16
C ASP A 39 10.39 -5.98 24.05
N GLU A 40 11.54 -5.35 23.81
CA GLU A 40 12.01 -4.19 24.57
C GLU A 40 11.07 -2.99 24.37
N THR A 41 10.67 -2.70 23.13
CA THR A 41 9.74 -1.62 22.80
C THR A 41 8.41 -1.81 23.51
N PHE A 42 7.79 -3.00 23.41
CA PHE A 42 6.52 -3.26 24.07
C PHE A 42 6.65 -3.27 25.60
N SER A 43 7.75 -3.77 26.16
CA SER A 43 7.98 -3.78 27.61
C SER A 43 8.20 -2.39 28.18
N HIS A 44 8.80 -1.48 27.40
CA HIS A 44 8.92 -0.08 27.79
C HIS A 44 7.54 0.61 27.76
N LEU A 45 6.72 0.33 26.75
CA LEU A 45 5.39 0.92 26.61
C LEU A 45 4.37 0.34 27.62
N GLU A 46 4.51 -0.94 27.97
CA GLU A 46 3.67 -1.65 28.93
C GLU A 46 4.52 -2.64 29.76
N PRO A 47 4.96 -2.26 30.99
CA PRO A 47 5.83 -3.07 31.83
C PRO A 47 5.29 -4.48 32.17
N ALA A 48 3.97 -4.69 32.14
CA ALA A 48 3.40 -6.03 32.34
C ALA A 48 3.81 -7.04 31.25
N VAL A 49 4.21 -6.57 30.06
CA VAL A 49 4.70 -7.42 28.98
C VAL A 49 5.97 -8.17 29.41
N ALA A 50 6.95 -7.47 29.98
CA ALA A 50 8.18 -8.09 30.48
C ALA A 50 7.87 -9.12 31.58
N GLN A 51 7.00 -8.76 32.53
CA GLN A 51 6.59 -9.66 33.62
C GLN A 51 5.95 -10.94 33.08
N SER A 52 5.06 -10.83 32.08
CA SER A 52 4.42 -11.99 31.46
C SER A 52 5.43 -12.87 30.71
N LEU A 53 6.37 -12.27 29.98
CA LEU A 53 7.41 -13.02 29.28
C LEU A 53 8.34 -13.76 30.26
N GLU A 54 8.79 -13.09 31.33
CA GLU A 54 9.62 -13.69 32.39
C GLU A 54 8.91 -14.82 33.13
N ALA A 55 7.60 -14.68 33.37
CA ALA A 55 6.77 -15.72 33.98
C ALA A 55 6.41 -16.88 33.03
N GLY A 56 6.86 -16.85 31.77
CA GLY A 56 6.50 -17.85 30.76
C GLY A 56 5.05 -17.77 30.27
N ASN A 57 4.33 -16.68 30.57
CA ASN A 57 2.96 -16.44 30.14
C ASN A 57 2.94 -15.73 28.76
N GLY A 58 3.25 -16.48 27.70
CA GLY A 58 3.31 -15.93 26.35
C GLY A 58 1.97 -15.36 25.83
N TRP A 59 0.84 -15.95 26.22
CA TRP A 59 -0.49 -15.44 25.83
C TRP A 59 -0.87 -14.14 26.55
N GLY A 60 -0.46 -13.98 27.82
CA GLY A 60 -0.58 -12.71 28.53
C GLY A 60 0.24 -11.61 27.87
N ALA A 61 1.51 -11.89 27.54
CA ALA A 61 2.36 -10.95 26.81
C ALA A 61 1.76 -10.58 25.44
N PHE A 62 1.28 -11.57 24.67
CA PHE A 62 0.62 -11.35 23.39
C PHE A 62 -0.56 -10.38 23.49
N GLU A 63 -1.46 -10.60 24.45
CA GLU A 63 -2.62 -9.71 24.64
C GLU A 63 -2.21 -8.32 25.09
N GLN A 64 -1.26 -8.20 26.03
CA GLN A 64 -0.77 -6.90 26.52
C GLN A 64 -0.10 -6.08 25.40
N MET A 65 0.70 -6.72 24.54
CA MET A 65 1.26 -6.07 23.36
C MET A 65 0.17 -5.56 22.40
N HIS A 66 -0.92 -6.33 22.22
CA HIS A 66 -2.05 -5.89 21.41
C HIS A 66 -2.84 -4.74 22.05
N GLN A 67 -2.96 -4.69 23.38
CA GLN A 67 -3.61 -3.58 24.08
C GLN A 67 -2.86 -2.26 23.87
N VAL A 68 -1.53 -2.28 23.75
CA VAL A 68 -0.75 -1.11 23.34
C VAL A 68 -1.15 -0.64 21.93
N LEU A 69 -1.31 -1.58 20.99
CA LEU A 69 -1.73 -1.27 19.61
C LEU A 69 -3.20 -0.83 19.51
N ASP A 70 -4.07 -1.29 20.41
CA ASP A 70 -5.50 -0.95 20.40
C ASP A 70 -5.74 0.57 20.53
N SER A 71 -4.89 1.30 21.27
CA SER A 71 -4.92 2.76 21.34
C SER A 71 -4.61 3.41 19.99
N VAL A 72 -3.66 2.86 19.23
CA VAL A 72 -3.34 3.34 17.87
C VAL A 72 -4.50 3.04 16.92
N TRP A 73 -5.16 1.88 17.05
CA TRP A 73 -6.33 1.54 16.23
C TRP A 73 -7.51 2.46 16.49
N GLN A 74 -7.71 2.92 17.72
CA GLN A 74 -8.71 3.93 18.06
C GLN A 74 -8.43 5.24 17.30
N GLU A 75 -7.19 5.72 17.34
CA GLU A 75 -6.80 6.94 16.64
C GLU A 75 -6.90 6.79 15.12
N VAL A 76 -6.47 5.66 14.56
CA VAL A 76 -6.67 5.32 13.14
C VAL A 76 -8.16 5.38 12.77
N CYS A 77 -9.04 4.79 13.58
CA CYS A 77 -10.48 4.83 13.32
C CYS A 77 -11.06 6.25 13.45
N ARG A 78 -10.55 7.08 14.37
CA ARG A 78 -10.96 8.49 14.54
C ARG A 78 -10.61 9.33 13.31
N VAL A 79 -9.35 9.31 12.88
CA VAL A 79 -8.84 10.15 11.79
C VAL A 79 -9.28 9.68 10.40
N LEU A 80 -9.61 8.39 10.22
CA LEU A 80 -10.06 7.88 8.93
C LEU A 80 -11.42 8.47 8.52
N ALA A 81 -11.51 8.97 7.29
CA ALA A 81 -12.73 9.52 6.72
C ALA A 81 -13.78 8.44 6.43
N PRO A 82 -15.09 8.76 6.44
CA PRO A 82 -16.13 7.86 5.98
C PRO A 82 -15.85 7.32 4.56
N GLY A 83 -15.95 6.01 4.39
CA GLY A 83 -15.60 5.27 3.18
C GLY A 83 -14.11 5.13 2.90
N GLY A 84 -13.26 5.66 3.78
CA GLY A 84 -11.82 5.42 3.77
C GLY A 84 -11.46 3.98 4.11
N PHE A 85 -10.22 3.61 3.78
CA PHE A 85 -9.70 2.25 3.98
C PHE A 85 -8.55 2.23 4.99
N ALA A 86 -8.43 1.14 5.74
CA ALA A 86 -7.24 0.83 6.51
C ALA A 86 -6.64 -0.49 6.02
N CYS A 87 -5.38 -0.45 5.60
CA CYS A 87 -4.62 -1.59 5.12
C CYS A 87 -3.46 -1.87 6.08
N ILE A 88 -3.52 -2.99 6.81
CA ILE A 88 -2.55 -3.34 7.86
C ILE A 88 -1.76 -4.56 7.41
N ASN A 89 -0.48 -4.39 7.11
CA ASN A 89 0.43 -5.51 6.88
C ASN A 89 0.87 -6.09 8.23
N ILE A 90 0.62 -7.38 8.46
CA ILE A 90 0.93 -8.06 9.71
C ILE A 90 1.25 -9.53 9.46
N GLY A 91 2.36 -10.00 10.03
CA GLY A 91 2.67 -11.42 10.12
C GLY A 91 2.18 -12.00 11.44
N ASP A 92 1.74 -13.25 11.42
CA ASP A 92 1.64 -14.03 12.65
C ASP A 92 3.05 -14.32 13.18
N ALA A 93 3.15 -14.53 14.49
CA ALA A 93 4.42 -14.81 15.14
C ALA A 93 4.46 -16.25 15.60
N VAL A 94 5.50 -16.99 15.22
CA VAL A 94 5.79 -18.30 15.81
C VAL A 94 6.89 -18.15 16.83
N ARG A 95 6.63 -18.57 18.07
CA ARG A 95 7.58 -18.40 19.17
C ARG A 95 7.44 -19.53 20.18
N LYS A 96 8.58 -19.98 20.71
CA LYS A 96 8.63 -20.88 21.85
C LYS A 96 8.73 -20.04 23.12
N ILE A 97 7.81 -20.24 24.06
CA ILE A 97 7.87 -19.68 25.41
C ILE A 97 7.93 -20.87 26.38
N SER A 98 8.94 -20.87 27.24
CA SER A 98 9.30 -22.05 28.05
C SER A 98 9.43 -23.30 27.17
N ASP A 99 8.61 -24.32 27.38
CA ASP A 99 8.62 -25.56 26.61
C ASP A 99 7.54 -25.67 25.51
N ILE A 100 6.73 -24.62 25.33
CA ILE A 100 5.59 -24.64 24.42
C ILE A 100 5.90 -23.79 23.19
N PHE A 101 5.94 -24.43 22.02
CA PHE A 101 5.96 -23.74 20.73
C PHE A 101 4.54 -23.39 20.33
N SER A 102 4.30 -22.15 19.91
CA SER A 102 2.97 -21.68 19.53
C SER A 102 3.02 -20.69 18.38
N LEU A 103 1.92 -20.63 17.63
CA LEU A 103 1.62 -19.55 16.72
C LEU A 103 0.72 -18.54 17.45
N TYR A 104 1.13 -17.29 17.43
CA TYR A 104 0.42 -16.13 17.97
C TYR A 104 -0.26 -15.40 16.80
N PRO A 105 -1.61 -15.45 16.70
CA PRO A 105 -2.35 -15.03 15.52
C PRO A 105 -2.63 -13.52 15.52
N ASN A 106 -1.58 -12.73 15.28
CA ASN A 106 -1.65 -11.27 15.22
C ASN A 106 -2.75 -10.77 14.29
N HIS A 107 -2.92 -11.41 13.12
CA HIS A 107 -3.92 -11.00 12.13
C HIS A 107 -5.35 -11.07 12.68
N SER A 108 -5.65 -12.12 13.44
CA SER A 108 -6.97 -12.38 14.02
C SER A 108 -7.29 -11.37 15.13
N ARG A 109 -6.31 -11.11 16.01
CA ARG A 109 -6.50 -10.16 17.12
C ARG A 109 -6.66 -8.72 16.65
N ILE A 110 -5.93 -8.31 15.61
CA ILE A 110 -6.13 -6.99 14.98
C ILE A 110 -7.50 -6.92 14.28
N MET A 111 -7.90 -7.97 13.56
CA MET A 111 -9.22 -8.02 12.91
C MET A 111 -10.36 -7.84 13.91
N GLN A 112 -10.28 -8.50 15.06
CA GLN A 112 -11.28 -8.35 16.13
C GLN A 112 -11.30 -6.92 16.71
N ALA A 113 -10.13 -6.28 16.88
CA ALA A 113 -10.05 -4.90 17.35
C ALA A 113 -10.76 -3.94 16.39
N PHE A 114 -10.44 -4.01 15.09
CA PHE A 114 -11.07 -3.17 14.07
C PHE A 114 -12.59 -3.39 13.97
N ILE A 115 -13.07 -4.65 14.03
CA ILE A 115 -14.51 -4.95 14.06
C ILE A 115 -15.18 -4.30 15.27
N THR A 116 -14.56 -4.39 16.45
CA THR A 116 -15.07 -3.79 17.70
C THR A 116 -15.14 -2.27 17.61
N LEU A 117 -14.21 -1.64 16.89
CA LEU A 117 -14.19 -0.21 16.58
C LEU A 117 -15.17 0.21 15.46
N GLY A 118 -16.02 -0.71 14.97
CA GLY A 118 -17.04 -0.41 13.96
C GLY A 118 -16.53 -0.37 12.52
N MET A 119 -15.34 -0.91 12.27
CA MET A 119 -14.79 -1.03 10.92
C MET A 119 -15.28 -2.32 10.25
N TYR A 120 -15.47 -2.28 8.93
CA TYR A 120 -15.95 -3.41 8.16
C TYR A 120 -14.78 -4.13 7.49
N PRO A 121 -14.47 -5.40 7.86
CA PRO A 121 -13.43 -6.16 7.19
C PRO A 121 -13.83 -6.49 5.76
N LEU A 122 -12.85 -6.46 4.87
CA LEU A 122 -12.92 -6.90 3.48
C LEU A 122 -11.99 -8.10 3.28
N PRO A 123 -12.04 -8.80 2.12
CA PRO A 123 -11.09 -9.87 1.84
C PRO A 123 -9.64 -9.41 2.05
N ALA A 124 -8.93 -10.08 2.95
CA ALA A 124 -7.51 -9.84 3.19
C ALA A 124 -6.67 -10.43 2.07
N VAL A 125 -5.45 -9.93 1.92
CA VAL A 125 -4.46 -10.50 1.00
C VAL A 125 -3.46 -11.34 1.78
N LEU A 126 -3.15 -12.53 1.26
CA LEU A 126 -2.01 -13.33 1.68
C LEU A 126 -0.80 -12.94 0.83
N TRP A 127 0.10 -12.15 1.39
CA TRP A 127 1.36 -11.83 0.74
C TRP A 127 2.37 -12.94 1.04
N ARG A 128 2.62 -13.80 0.04
CA ARG A 128 3.60 -14.86 0.15
C ARG A 128 5.00 -14.30 -0.03
N LYS A 129 5.79 -14.32 1.05
CA LYS A 129 7.19 -13.91 1.00
C LYS A 129 7.97 -15.01 0.31
N GLN A 130 8.75 -14.67 -0.72
CA GLN A 130 9.69 -15.62 -1.29
C GLN A 130 10.81 -15.87 -0.27
N THR A 131 10.81 -17.04 0.34
CA THR A 131 11.90 -17.49 1.20
C THR A 131 13.04 -18.05 0.34
N ASN A 132 14.25 -17.54 0.54
CA ASN A 132 15.46 -18.12 -0.07
C ASN A 132 15.87 -19.45 0.60
N ALA A 133 15.19 -19.84 1.68
CA ALA A 133 15.42 -21.10 2.37
C ALA A 133 14.57 -22.21 1.72
N PRO A 134 15.19 -23.29 1.22
CA PRO A 134 14.47 -24.42 0.60
C PRO A 134 13.70 -25.28 1.61
N ASN A 135 13.92 -25.07 2.92
CA ASN A 135 13.38 -25.89 3.99
C ASN A 135 11.95 -25.47 4.32
N LYS A 136 10.98 -26.33 4.00
CA LYS A 136 9.55 -26.13 4.27
C LYS A 136 9.09 -26.87 5.52
N PHE A 137 9.87 -26.83 6.60
CA PHE A 137 9.51 -27.43 7.87
C PHE A 137 10.19 -26.70 9.04
N MET A 138 9.49 -26.59 10.17
CA MET A 138 10.06 -26.20 11.47
C MET A 138 10.02 -27.42 12.42
N GLY A 139 11.02 -27.61 13.28
CA GLY A 139 11.04 -28.71 14.25
C GLY A 139 11.81 -29.96 13.79
N SER A 140 11.35 -31.16 14.19
CA SER A 140 12.07 -32.43 14.07
C SER A 140 12.09 -33.03 12.65
N GLY A 141 12.54 -32.25 11.66
CA GLY A 141 12.91 -32.76 10.33
C GLY A 141 11.85 -33.62 9.66
N MET A 142 12.25 -34.85 9.33
CA MET A 142 11.42 -35.85 8.65
C MET A 142 10.61 -36.74 9.61
N LEU A 143 10.67 -36.48 10.93
CA LEU A 143 9.97 -37.28 11.93
C LEU A 143 8.53 -36.76 12.12
N PRO A 144 7.50 -37.61 11.91
CA PRO A 144 6.10 -37.24 12.15
C PRO A 144 5.85 -36.75 13.59
N ALA A 145 4.82 -35.93 13.77
CA ALA A 145 4.38 -35.32 15.04
C ALA A 145 5.37 -34.34 15.71
N GLY A 146 6.51 -34.01 15.09
CA GLY A 146 7.39 -32.92 15.54
C GLY A 146 7.85 -31.95 14.44
N ALA A 147 7.38 -32.13 13.20
CA ALA A 147 7.55 -31.19 12.11
C ALA A 147 6.29 -30.31 11.94
N TYR A 148 6.47 -29.01 11.82
CA TYR A 148 5.41 -28.01 11.68
C TYR A 148 5.48 -27.30 10.33
N VAL A 149 4.31 -26.88 9.84
CA VAL A 149 4.18 -26.07 8.62
C VAL A 149 4.91 -24.75 8.81
N THR A 150 5.69 -24.34 7.81
CA THR A 150 6.39 -23.06 7.82
C THR A 150 5.43 -21.91 7.54
N LEU A 151 5.55 -20.83 8.30
CA LEU A 151 4.82 -19.58 8.02
C LEU A 151 5.51 -18.85 6.86
N GLU A 152 4.89 -18.84 5.68
CA GLU A 152 5.46 -18.31 4.43
C GLU A 152 4.75 -17.04 3.93
N HIS A 153 3.77 -16.54 4.67
CA HIS A 153 2.98 -15.39 4.29
C HIS A 153 2.81 -14.39 5.43
N GLU A 154 2.55 -13.15 5.03
CA GLU A 154 1.95 -12.13 5.88
C GLU A 154 0.55 -11.82 5.38
N TYR A 155 -0.25 -11.24 6.26
CA TYR A 155 -1.58 -10.74 5.95
C TYR A 155 -1.48 -9.27 5.62
N VAL A 156 -2.16 -8.83 4.56
CA VAL A 156 -2.59 -7.45 4.44
C VAL A 156 -4.07 -7.43 4.75
N LEU A 157 -4.40 -7.06 5.99
CA LEU A 157 -5.78 -6.88 6.42
C LEU A 157 -6.34 -5.61 5.80
N ILE A 158 -7.59 -5.66 5.34
CA ILE A 158 -8.24 -4.54 4.66
C ILE A 158 -9.57 -4.26 5.33
N PHE A 159 -9.75 -3.04 5.81
CA PHE A 159 -10.99 -2.58 6.43
C PHE A 159 -11.51 -1.34 5.73
N ARG A 160 -12.82 -1.12 5.78
CA ARG A 160 -13.47 0.13 5.32
C ARG A 160 -14.29 0.75 6.44
N LYS A 161 -14.25 2.08 6.57
CA LYS A 161 -15.09 2.82 7.51
C LYS A 161 -16.47 3.07 6.91
N GLY A 162 -17.48 2.31 7.31
CA GLY A 162 -18.85 2.49 6.84
C GLY A 162 -19.07 2.17 5.36
N ALA A 163 -19.91 2.98 4.70
CA ALA A 163 -20.31 2.80 3.30
C ALA A 163 -19.18 3.15 2.31
N LYS A 164 -19.37 2.85 1.02
CA LYS A 164 -18.43 3.26 -0.04
C LYS A 164 -18.36 4.79 -0.16
N ARG A 165 -17.20 5.33 -0.53
CA ARG A 165 -17.10 6.73 -1.00
C ARG A 165 -17.89 6.91 -2.30
N ASP A 166 -18.64 8.00 -2.37
CA ASP A 166 -19.39 8.37 -3.56
C ASP A 166 -18.60 9.37 -4.41
N PHE A 167 -18.63 9.17 -5.72
CA PHE A 167 -18.04 10.06 -6.72
C PHE A 167 -19.15 10.48 -7.68
N ASN A 168 -20.01 11.38 -7.21
CA ASN A 168 -21.23 11.79 -7.89
C ASN A 168 -20.97 13.01 -8.78
N GLY A 169 -21.63 13.06 -9.94
CA GLY A 169 -21.42 14.11 -10.94
C GLY A 169 -20.27 13.81 -11.92
N ALA A 170 -20.22 14.58 -13.01
CA ALA A 170 -19.27 14.32 -14.09
C ALA A 170 -17.82 14.56 -13.65
N ASP A 171 -17.55 15.65 -12.93
CA ASP A 171 -16.21 16.04 -12.52
C ASP A 171 -15.60 15.09 -11.50
N GLN A 172 -16.36 14.65 -10.50
CA GLN A 172 -15.87 13.68 -9.52
C GLN A 172 -15.60 12.30 -10.14
N ARG A 173 -16.44 11.88 -11.11
CA ARG A 173 -16.18 10.65 -11.86
C ARG A 173 -14.92 10.76 -12.69
N LEU A 174 -14.72 11.88 -13.39
CA LEU A 174 -13.52 12.15 -14.17
C LEU A 174 -12.27 12.17 -13.28
N TYR A 175 -12.35 12.83 -12.12
CA TYR A 175 -11.28 12.88 -11.14
C TYR A 175 -10.87 11.48 -10.64
N ARG A 176 -11.85 10.66 -10.27
CA ARG A 176 -11.60 9.26 -9.91
C ARG A 176 -10.98 8.48 -11.08
N GLN A 177 -11.48 8.69 -12.28
CA GLN A 177 -11.03 8.02 -13.50
C GLN A 177 -9.57 8.35 -13.84
N GLN A 178 -9.10 9.56 -13.52
CA GLN A 178 -7.69 9.94 -13.67
C GLN A 178 -6.75 9.11 -12.79
N SER A 179 -7.28 8.54 -11.70
CA SER A 179 -6.56 7.65 -10.78
C SER A 179 -6.80 6.17 -11.05
N ALA A 180 -7.30 5.82 -12.23
CA ALA A 180 -7.50 4.42 -12.61
C ALA A 180 -6.17 3.63 -12.64
N TYR A 181 -6.29 2.34 -12.90
CA TYR A 181 -5.18 1.43 -13.11
C TYR A 181 -5.48 0.61 -14.37
N PHE A 182 -4.45 0.04 -14.98
CA PHE A 182 -4.63 -0.74 -16.19
C PHE A 182 -5.40 -2.02 -15.91
N TRP A 183 -6.09 -2.54 -16.93
CA TRP A 183 -6.92 -3.74 -16.77
C TRP A 183 -6.12 -4.98 -16.32
N GLU A 184 -4.90 -5.15 -16.83
CA GLU A 184 -4.00 -6.23 -16.45
C GLU A 184 -3.47 -6.06 -15.02
N GLU A 185 -3.21 -4.82 -14.59
CA GLU A 185 -2.87 -4.50 -13.20
C GLU A 185 -4.03 -4.86 -12.28
N ARG A 186 -5.27 -4.50 -12.63
CA ARG A 186 -6.47 -4.85 -11.86
C ARG A 186 -6.54 -6.36 -11.59
N ASN A 187 -6.35 -7.18 -12.60
CA ASN A 187 -6.51 -8.63 -12.45
C ASN A 187 -5.37 -9.26 -11.63
N GLN A 188 -4.22 -8.62 -11.58
CA GLN A 188 -3.11 -9.03 -10.73
C GLN A 188 -3.28 -8.53 -9.29
N TRP A 189 -3.67 -7.26 -9.10
CA TRP A 189 -3.69 -6.60 -7.79
C TRP A 189 -4.88 -7.00 -6.94
N PHE A 190 -6.03 -7.29 -7.54
CA PHE A 190 -7.26 -7.68 -6.82
C PHE A 190 -7.39 -9.20 -6.63
N SER A 191 -6.27 -9.94 -6.65
CA SER A 191 -6.19 -11.30 -6.12
C SER A 191 -5.91 -11.26 -4.62
N ASP A 192 -6.51 -12.20 -3.89
CA ASP A 192 -6.31 -12.43 -2.45
C ASP A 192 -4.96 -13.11 -2.14
N ILE A 193 -4.14 -13.44 -3.15
CA ILE A 193 -2.81 -14.02 -2.95
C ILE A 193 -1.79 -13.28 -3.82
N TRP A 194 -0.78 -12.68 -3.18
CA TRP A 194 0.29 -11.96 -3.89
C TRP A 194 1.61 -12.72 -3.82
N PHE A 195 2.14 -13.08 -5.00
CA PHE A 195 3.43 -13.78 -5.17
C PHE A 195 4.54 -12.89 -5.73
N ASP A 196 4.17 -11.71 -6.23
CA ASP A 196 4.96 -10.90 -7.15
C ASP A 196 5.60 -9.67 -6.49
N LEU A 197 5.20 -9.36 -5.25
CA LEU A 197 5.84 -8.36 -4.41
C LEU A 197 7.19 -8.90 -3.92
N LYS A 198 8.19 -8.78 -4.79
CA LYS A 198 9.58 -9.10 -4.46
C LYS A 198 10.15 -8.03 -3.54
N GLY A 199 10.90 -8.47 -2.53
CA GLY A 199 11.86 -7.57 -1.90
C GLY A 199 12.85 -7.10 -2.98
N THR A 200 12.95 -5.80 -3.17
CA THR A 200 14.03 -5.03 -3.83
C THR A 200 14.09 -4.90 -5.36
N ARG A 201 14.02 -3.63 -5.81
CA ARG A 201 14.90 -3.02 -6.81
C ARG A 201 15.40 -1.70 -6.20
N GLN A 202 16.72 -1.59 -6.01
CA GLN A 202 17.47 -0.52 -5.32
C GLN A 202 17.32 -0.51 -3.78
N ASP A 203 18.39 -0.98 -3.11
CA ASP A 203 18.54 -0.94 -1.66
C ASP A 203 18.77 0.50 -1.17
N LEU A 204 17.68 1.26 -1.07
CA LEU A 204 17.70 2.61 -0.50
C LEU A 204 17.85 2.60 1.03
N VAL A 205 17.65 1.46 1.69
CA VAL A 205 17.75 1.30 3.16
C VAL A 205 19.01 0.52 3.49
N GLU A 206 19.92 1.11 4.27
CA GLU A 206 21.05 0.39 4.86
C GLU A 206 20.55 -0.89 5.56
N LYS A 207 21.23 -2.02 5.34
CA LYS A 207 20.82 -3.34 5.87
C LYS A 207 20.57 -3.32 7.39
N ASN A 208 21.29 -2.48 8.14
CA ASN A 208 21.14 -2.34 9.59
C ASN A 208 19.85 -1.61 9.98
N LEU A 209 19.46 -0.54 9.29
CA LEU A 209 18.18 0.15 9.54
C LEU A 209 16.99 -0.71 9.15
N ARG A 210 17.08 -1.49 8.06
CA ARG A 210 15.99 -2.40 7.66
C ARG A 210 15.72 -3.48 8.70
N LYS A 211 16.79 -4.00 9.32
CA LYS A 211 16.67 -4.97 10.42
C LYS A 211 16.03 -4.37 11.68
N ARG A 212 16.19 -3.06 11.90
CA ARG A 212 15.56 -2.33 13.01
C ARG A 212 14.11 -1.91 12.72
N SER A 213 13.74 -1.67 11.45
CA SER A 213 12.43 -1.11 11.11
C SER A 213 11.37 -2.13 10.65
N GLY A 214 11.76 -3.35 10.28
CA GLY A 214 10.79 -4.34 9.75
C GLY A 214 10.12 -3.93 8.43
N ALA A 215 10.69 -2.98 7.69
CA ALA A 215 10.02 -2.33 6.54
C ALA A 215 9.62 -3.30 5.41
N PHE A 216 8.39 -3.16 4.92
CA PHE A 216 7.89 -3.82 3.70
C PHE A 216 8.46 -3.17 2.41
N PRO A 217 8.45 -3.87 1.25
CA PRO A 217 8.92 -3.31 -0.01
C PRO A 217 7.98 -2.21 -0.52
N PHE A 218 8.53 -1.18 -1.17
CA PHE A 218 7.79 -0.05 -1.76
C PHE A 218 6.58 -0.45 -2.61
N ALA A 219 6.68 -1.56 -3.36
CA ALA A 219 5.60 -2.03 -4.23
C ALA A 219 4.31 -2.38 -3.45
N LEU A 220 4.42 -2.79 -2.17
CA LEU A 220 3.27 -3.10 -1.32
C LEU A 220 2.39 -1.86 -1.06
N PRO A 221 2.89 -0.77 -0.43
CA PRO A 221 2.08 0.42 -0.19
C PRO A 221 1.72 1.12 -1.49
N TYR A 222 2.60 1.15 -2.51
CA TYR A 222 2.27 1.77 -3.79
C TYR A 222 1.06 1.11 -4.48
N ARG A 223 0.98 -0.22 -4.42
CA ARG A 223 -0.17 -0.98 -4.91
C ARG A 223 -1.43 -0.65 -4.12
N LEU A 224 -1.38 -0.71 -2.79
CA LEU A 224 -2.53 -0.42 -1.93
C LEU A 224 -3.04 1.02 -2.09
N ILE A 225 -2.14 1.99 -2.18
CA ILE A 225 -2.45 3.40 -2.44
C ILE A 225 -3.14 3.53 -3.81
N SER A 226 -2.65 2.87 -4.85
CA SER A 226 -3.26 2.87 -6.17
C SER A 226 -4.65 2.20 -6.20
N MET A 227 -4.88 1.17 -5.36
CA MET A 227 -6.15 0.44 -5.28
C MET A 227 -7.24 1.20 -4.51
N TYR A 228 -6.87 1.88 -3.42
CA TYR A 228 -7.84 2.36 -2.41
C TYR A 228 -7.89 3.88 -2.24
N SER A 229 -7.08 4.65 -2.98
CA SER A 229 -7.10 6.11 -2.97
C SER A 229 -7.19 6.71 -4.38
N VAL A 230 -7.61 7.97 -4.47
CA VAL A 230 -7.47 8.80 -5.68
C VAL A 230 -6.36 9.83 -5.48
N ALA A 231 -5.85 10.42 -6.55
CA ALA A 231 -4.84 11.49 -6.47
C ALA A 231 -5.29 12.56 -5.46
N GLY A 232 -4.37 13.18 -4.74
CA GLY A 232 -4.68 14.19 -3.72
C GLY A 232 -5.30 13.69 -2.42
N ASP A 233 -5.77 12.43 -2.32
CA ASP A 233 -6.14 11.82 -1.04
C ASP A 233 -4.93 11.83 -0.07
N THR A 234 -5.19 11.80 1.23
CA THR A 234 -4.18 11.73 2.29
C THR A 234 -4.01 10.29 2.77
N VAL A 235 -2.75 9.83 2.74
CA VAL A 235 -2.35 8.49 3.21
C VAL A 235 -1.65 8.59 4.56
N LEU A 236 -2.14 7.88 5.57
CA LEU A 236 -1.56 7.81 6.91
C LEU A 236 -0.72 6.53 7.10
N ASP A 237 0.42 6.68 7.76
CA ASP A 237 1.22 5.58 8.33
C ASP A 237 1.57 5.89 9.80
N PRO A 238 0.88 5.29 10.80
CA PRO A 238 1.18 5.52 12.22
C PRO A 238 2.48 4.85 12.70
N PHE A 239 3.16 4.09 11.84
CA PHE A 239 4.42 3.41 12.11
C PHE A 239 5.40 3.63 10.95
N ALA A 240 5.68 4.90 10.66
CA ALA A 240 6.30 5.31 9.40
C ALA A 240 7.70 4.73 9.16
N GLY A 241 8.46 4.38 10.21
CA GLY A 241 9.74 3.67 10.11
C GLY A 241 10.75 4.43 9.26
N THR A 242 11.03 3.95 8.05
CA THR A 242 11.91 4.65 7.10
C THR A 242 11.18 5.50 6.05
N GLY A 243 9.87 5.70 6.19
CA GLY A 243 9.03 6.53 5.33
C GLY A 243 8.50 5.84 4.07
N THR A 244 8.53 4.51 3.98
CA THR A 244 8.20 3.77 2.74
C THR A 244 6.79 4.08 2.23
N THR A 245 5.80 4.18 3.12
CA THR A 245 4.42 4.54 2.75
C THR A 245 4.33 5.98 2.25
N LEU A 246 5.00 6.92 2.90
CA LEU A 246 5.03 8.34 2.50
C LEU A 246 5.64 8.49 1.11
N PHE A 247 6.73 7.78 0.83
CA PHE A 247 7.35 7.75 -0.50
C PHE A 247 6.45 7.13 -1.57
N ALA A 248 5.70 6.08 -1.22
CA ALA A 248 4.71 5.52 -2.12
C ALA A 248 3.55 6.49 -2.40
N ALA A 249 3.12 7.27 -1.41
CA ALA A 249 2.13 8.32 -1.57
C ALA A 249 2.65 9.45 -2.47
N MET A 250 3.91 9.89 -2.27
CA MET A 250 4.60 10.85 -3.15
C MET A 250 4.62 10.33 -4.60
N ALA A 251 5.02 9.09 -4.83
CA ALA A 251 5.07 8.51 -6.17
C ALA A 251 3.69 8.35 -6.83
N ALA A 252 2.63 8.22 -6.02
CA ALA A 252 1.26 8.12 -6.48
C ALA A 252 0.56 9.49 -6.53
N ALA A 253 1.22 10.61 -6.24
CA ALA A 253 0.60 11.94 -6.16
C ALA A 253 -0.58 12.01 -5.18
N ARG A 254 -0.39 11.44 -3.99
CA ARG A 254 -1.26 11.57 -2.82
C ARG A 254 -0.54 12.40 -1.76
N ASN A 255 -1.28 13.05 -0.87
CA ASN A 255 -0.73 13.62 0.36
C ASN A 255 -0.35 12.49 1.33
N SER A 256 0.48 12.78 2.34
CA SER A 256 0.72 11.79 3.39
C SER A 256 1.00 12.36 4.77
N ALA A 257 0.55 11.62 5.78
CA ALA A 257 0.87 11.81 7.19
C ALA A 257 1.62 10.58 7.70
N GLY A 258 2.72 10.77 8.42
CA GLY A 258 3.46 9.69 9.06
C GLY A 258 3.67 9.99 10.55
N VAL A 259 3.65 8.96 11.38
CA VAL A 259 4.06 9.06 12.79
C VAL A 259 5.20 8.08 13.03
N GLU A 260 6.26 8.55 13.66
CA GLU A 260 7.44 7.75 14.01
C GLU A 260 7.92 8.14 15.41
N MET A 261 8.16 7.18 16.29
CA MET A 261 8.59 7.48 17.66
C MET A 261 10.08 7.86 17.70
N GLU A 262 10.89 7.22 16.86
CA GLU A 262 12.36 7.31 16.88
C GLU A 262 12.88 8.39 15.91
N LYS A 263 13.34 9.52 16.46
CA LYS A 263 13.87 10.66 15.68
C LYS A 263 15.05 10.30 14.77
N ASP A 264 15.79 9.25 15.12
CA ASP A 264 16.96 8.78 14.37
C ASP A 264 16.63 8.28 12.96
N PHE A 265 15.35 8.02 12.64
CA PHE A 265 14.95 7.71 11.27
C PHE A 265 14.91 8.94 10.35
N TYR A 266 14.81 10.16 10.90
CA TYR A 266 14.64 11.38 10.10
C TYR A 266 15.73 11.60 9.05
N PRO A 267 17.04 11.53 9.35
CA PRO A 267 18.07 11.82 8.36
C PRO A 267 17.99 10.88 7.15
N VAL A 268 17.60 9.62 7.38
CA VAL A 268 17.41 8.63 6.32
C VAL A 268 16.17 8.92 5.50
N MET A 269 15.08 9.34 6.14
CA MET A 269 13.87 9.77 5.42
C MET A 269 14.15 11.00 4.55
N GLU A 270 14.81 12.01 5.12
CA GLU A 270 15.10 13.26 4.41
C GLU A 270 16.00 13.00 3.19
N LYS A 271 17.08 12.24 3.36
CA LYS A 271 17.97 11.87 2.26
C LYS A 271 17.19 11.19 1.13
N LYS A 272 16.39 10.17 1.45
CA LYS A 272 15.60 9.42 0.46
C LYS A 272 14.55 10.26 -0.23
N SER A 273 13.90 11.19 0.49
CA SER A 273 12.86 12.05 -0.09
C SER A 273 13.36 12.78 -1.34
N ARG A 274 14.64 13.14 -1.39
CA ARG A 274 15.28 13.84 -2.51
C ARG A 274 15.45 12.96 -3.75
N GLU A 275 15.51 11.63 -3.57
CA GLU A 275 15.65 10.63 -4.64
C GLU A 275 14.28 10.16 -5.19
N ILE A 276 13.19 10.48 -4.49
CA ILE A 276 11.83 10.04 -4.86
C ILE A 276 11.39 10.49 -6.25
N PRO A 277 11.64 11.72 -6.73
CA PRO A 277 11.22 12.10 -8.06
C PRO A 277 11.75 11.15 -9.13
N ASP A 278 13.04 10.84 -9.10
CA ASP A 278 13.69 9.99 -10.09
C ASP A 278 13.17 8.56 -10.01
N PHE A 279 13.09 8.02 -8.79
CA PHE A 279 12.56 6.67 -8.55
C PHE A 279 11.09 6.54 -8.97
N ALA A 280 10.24 7.51 -8.62
CA ALA A 280 8.83 7.49 -8.96
C ALA A 280 8.59 7.63 -10.47
N ARG A 281 9.40 8.43 -11.18
CA ARG A 281 9.35 8.49 -12.65
C ARG A 281 9.68 7.13 -13.26
N GLN A 282 10.70 6.43 -12.76
CA GLN A 282 11.01 5.07 -13.21
C GLN A 282 9.84 4.10 -12.95
N VAL A 283 9.17 4.19 -11.80
CA VAL A 283 7.98 3.37 -11.49
C VAL A 283 6.86 3.63 -12.49
N ILE A 284 6.60 4.90 -12.83
CA ILE A 284 5.57 5.28 -13.82
C ILE A 284 5.95 4.76 -15.22
N ASP A 285 7.20 4.95 -15.63
CA ASP A 285 7.71 4.52 -16.93
C ASP A 285 7.63 3.00 -17.08
N ASP A 286 7.95 2.24 -16.04
CA ASP A 286 7.87 0.79 -16.03
C ASP A 286 6.41 0.31 -16.17
N ARG A 287 5.46 0.98 -15.51
CA ARG A 287 4.02 0.69 -15.66
C ARG A 287 3.52 0.96 -17.08
N LEU A 288 3.91 2.11 -17.64
CA LEU A 288 3.56 2.47 -19.01
C LEU A 288 4.14 1.49 -20.03
N ARG A 289 5.42 1.11 -19.87
CA ARG A 289 6.06 0.11 -20.73
C ARG A 289 5.38 -1.25 -20.65
N ALA A 290 5.07 -1.73 -19.44
CA ALA A 290 4.36 -2.98 -19.24
C ALA A 290 2.98 -2.99 -19.91
N HIS A 291 2.26 -1.87 -19.86
CA HIS A 291 0.98 -1.72 -20.56
C HIS A 291 1.14 -1.77 -22.08
N MET A 292 2.16 -1.09 -22.62
CA MET A 292 2.46 -1.13 -24.06
C MET A 292 2.80 -2.54 -24.54
N ASP A 293 3.60 -3.28 -23.76
CA ASP A 293 3.92 -4.69 -24.04
C ASP A 293 2.65 -5.55 -24.02
N PHE A 294 1.77 -5.33 -23.03
CA PHE A 294 0.47 -6.01 -22.96
C PHE A 294 -0.42 -5.70 -24.17
N ALA A 295 -0.52 -4.44 -24.58
CA ALA A 295 -1.30 -4.01 -25.73
C ALA A 295 -0.76 -4.61 -27.05
N ALA A 296 0.57 -4.63 -27.22
CA ALA A 296 1.24 -5.24 -28.36
C ALA A 296 0.98 -6.74 -28.43
N ALA A 297 1.10 -7.46 -27.30
CA ALA A 297 0.78 -8.88 -27.22
C ALA A 297 -0.69 -9.16 -27.59
N LYS A 298 -1.63 -8.36 -27.09
CA LYS A 298 -3.05 -8.48 -27.44
C LYS A 298 -3.33 -8.25 -28.92
N LYS A 299 -2.64 -7.29 -29.54
CA LYS A 299 -2.71 -7.06 -31.00
C LYS A 299 -2.16 -8.25 -31.78
N ALA A 300 -1.03 -8.82 -31.36
CA ALA A 300 -0.44 -10.00 -31.98
C ALA A 300 -1.36 -11.24 -31.89
N ASP A 301 -2.11 -11.37 -30.79
CA ASP A 301 -3.13 -12.41 -30.58
C ASP A 301 -4.44 -12.17 -31.38
N GLY A 302 -4.48 -11.16 -32.25
CA GLY A 302 -5.68 -10.79 -33.03
C GLY A 302 -6.79 -10.17 -32.20
N LYS A 303 -6.50 -9.68 -30.99
CA LYS A 303 -7.46 -9.10 -30.04
C LYS A 303 -7.03 -7.69 -29.60
N PRO A 304 -6.93 -6.71 -30.53
CA PRO A 304 -6.48 -5.37 -30.18
C PRO A 304 -7.39 -4.72 -29.13
N LEU A 305 -6.81 -3.85 -28.31
CA LEU A 305 -7.55 -3.10 -27.30
C LEU A 305 -8.50 -2.08 -27.98
N LYS A 306 -9.65 -1.83 -27.35
CA LYS A 306 -10.80 -1.19 -28.02
C LYS A 306 -10.93 0.31 -27.80
N TYR A 307 -10.21 0.86 -26.84
CA TYR A 307 -10.31 2.27 -26.46
C TYR A 307 -8.96 2.95 -26.55
N MET A 308 -8.95 4.28 -26.40
CA MET A 308 -7.74 5.09 -26.50
C MET A 308 -7.63 5.96 -25.26
N ASN A 309 -6.45 5.98 -24.64
CA ASN A 309 -6.18 6.95 -23.59
C ASN A 309 -5.99 8.34 -24.21
N ALA A 310 -6.79 9.31 -23.77
CA ALA A 310 -6.81 10.66 -24.31
C ALA A 310 -5.57 11.49 -23.94
N HIS A 311 -4.85 11.12 -22.88
CA HIS A 311 -3.69 11.84 -22.39
C HIS A 311 -2.39 11.39 -23.06
N TYR A 312 -2.25 10.08 -23.27
CA TYR A 312 -1.03 9.47 -23.80
C TYR A 312 -1.14 8.98 -25.24
N GLY A 313 -2.36 8.79 -25.76
CA GLY A 313 -2.58 8.34 -27.13
C GLY A 313 -2.27 6.86 -27.39
N PHE A 314 -2.16 6.02 -26.35
CA PHE A 314 -2.03 4.56 -26.50
C PHE A 314 -3.37 3.83 -26.27
N PRO A 315 -3.55 2.64 -26.87
CA PRO A 315 -4.81 1.91 -26.77
C PRO A 315 -4.98 1.26 -25.38
N VAL A 316 -6.20 1.23 -24.85
CA VAL A 316 -6.55 0.70 -23.51
C VAL A 316 -7.75 -0.25 -23.56
N MET A 317 -7.86 -1.13 -22.56
CA MET A 317 -8.83 -2.24 -22.56
C MET A 317 -10.27 -1.76 -22.31
N THR A 318 -10.46 -0.75 -21.45
CA THR A 318 -11.77 -0.29 -20.99
C THR A 318 -11.93 1.23 -21.11
N ARG A 319 -13.18 1.71 -21.22
CA ARG A 319 -13.47 3.16 -21.18
C ARG A 319 -13.01 3.83 -19.89
N GLN A 320 -12.90 3.08 -18.79
CA GLN A 320 -12.46 3.62 -17.50
C GLN A 320 -10.99 4.05 -17.53
N GLU A 321 -10.19 3.54 -18.46
CA GLU A 321 -8.78 3.91 -18.62
C GLU A 321 -8.58 5.13 -19.56
N ASN A 322 -9.64 5.64 -20.21
CA ASN A 322 -9.55 6.70 -21.21
C ASN A 322 -8.88 7.98 -20.71
N THR A 323 -9.05 8.31 -19.43
CA THR A 323 -8.50 9.55 -18.84
C THR A 323 -7.50 9.26 -17.74
N LEU A 324 -7.05 8.01 -17.62
CA LEU A 324 -5.97 7.62 -16.72
C LEU A 324 -4.75 8.50 -16.99
N ARG A 325 -4.19 9.09 -15.94
CA ARG A 325 -2.97 9.88 -16.01
C ARG A 325 -2.10 9.62 -14.79
N PHE A 326 -0.80 9.59 -15.02
CA PHE A 326 0.23 9.57 -14.00
C PHE A 326 0.82 10.96 -13.87
N PHE A 327 0.91 11.44 -12.63
CA PHE A 327 1.50 12.73 -12.29
C PHE A 327 3.00 12.51 -12.08
N TYR A 328 3.83 13.10 -12.94
CA TYR A 328 5.29 12.92 -12.88
C TYR A 328 5.90 13.88 -11.86
N PRO A 329 6.47 13.38 -10.74
CA PRO A 329 7.13 14.24 -9.78
C PRO A 329 8.41 14.82 -10.38
N HIS A 330 8.63 16.13 -10.17
CA HIS A 330 9.76 16.86 -10.73
C HIS A 330 10.64 17.54 -9.68
N LYS A 331 10.12 17.85 -8.49
CA LYS A 331 10.87 18.47 -7.39
C LYS A 331 10.33 17.98 -6.05
N VAL A 332 11.23 17.87 -5.06
CA VAL A 332 10.87 17.81 -3.64
C VAL A 332 11.50 19.01 -2.96
N HIS A 333 10.70 19.73 -2.17
CA HIS A 333 11.13 20.82 -1.32
C HIS A 333 10.86 20.47 0.15
N VAL A 334 11.79 20.78 1.03
CA VAL A 334 11.69 20.57 2.48
C VAL A 334 11.60 21.94 3.13
N PRO A 335 10.40 22.50 3.35
CA PRO A 335 10.26 23.83 3.95
C PRO A 335 10.77 23.88 5.39
N GLU A 336 10.58 22.80 6.15
CA GLU A 336 11.06 22.64 7.52
C GLU A 336 11.24 21.15 7.86
N PRO A 337 11.99 20.81 8.92
CA PRO A 337 12.20 19.42 9.30
C PRO A 337 10.89 18.64 9.45
N GLY A 338 10.81 17.51 8.76
CA GLY A 338 9.63 16.65 8.77
C GLY A 338 8.51 17.05 7.81
N ARG A 339 8.61 18.18 7.11
CA ARG A 339 7.66 18.57 6.06
C ARG A 339 8.28 18.49 4.68
N PHE A 340 7.58 17.87 3.75
CA PHE A 340 7.97 17.76 2.34
C PHE A 340 6.84 18.22 1.44
N VAL A 341 7.19 18.90 0.37
CA VAL A 341 6.27 19.31 -0.70
C VAL A 341 6.79 18.74 -2.01
N VAL A 342 5.94 18.00 -2.73
CA VAL A 342 6.29 17.42 -4.03
C VAL A 342 5.52 18.14 -5.12
N GLY A 343 6.26 18.60 -6.15
CA GLY A 343 5.68 19.20 -7.35
C GLY A 343 5.58 18.19 -8.49
N TYR A 344 4.47 18.23 -9.22
CA TYR A 344 4.18 17.31 -10.32
C TYR A 344 3.87 18.04 -11.61
N ASN A 345 4.43 17.53 -12.70
CA ASN A 345 4.11 17.95 -14.05
C ASN A 345 2.76 17.38 -14.48
N ASP A 346 1.97 18.21 -15.16
CA ASP A 346 0.68 17.81 -15.73
C ASP A 346 0.82 17.08 -17.07
N ALA A 347 1.96 17.25 -17.77
CA ALA A 347 2.24 16.59 -19.03
C ALA A 347 3.31 15.49 -18.85
N PRO A 348 3.23 14.40 -19.63
CA PRO A 348 4.28 13.40 -19.64
C PRO A 348 5.58 13.97 -20.21
N PRO A 349 6.74 13.38 -19.87
CA PRO A 349 8.00 13.69 -20.51
C PRO A 349 7.90 13.61 -22.04
N ALA A 350 8.47 14.58 -22.73
CA ALA A 350 8.53 14.59 -24.18
C ALA A 350 9.29 13.34 -24.69
N GLY A 351 8.75 12.67 -25.71
CA GLY A 351 9.40 11.54 -26.36
C GLY A 351 9.27 10.19 -25.65
N LEU A 352 8.42 10.07 -24.63
CA LEU A 352 8.15 8.79 -23.93
C LEU A 352 7.80 7.63 -24.88
N PHE A 353 7.24 7.94 -26.06
CA PHE A 353 6.81 6.97 -27.06
C PHE A 353 7.46 7.17 -28.44
N ASN A 354 8.54 7.97 -28.54
CA ASN A 354 9.24 8.21 -29.81
C ASN A 354 9.96 6.96 -30.38
N GLY A 355 9.96 5.84 -29.64
CA GLY A 355 10.41 4.53 -30.10
C GLY A 355 9.26 3.65 -30.61
N GLY A 356 8.77 3.89 -31.82
CA GLY A 356 8.14 2.87 -32.66
C GLY A 356 6.65 2.52 -32.46
N HIS A 357 5.90 3.22 -31.60
CA HIS A 357 4.46 2.94 -31.41
C HIS A 357 3.51 4.11 -31.69
N ALA A 358 4.04 5.28 -32.05
CA ALA A 358 3.24 6.42 -32.50
C ALA A 358 3.01 6.35 -34.02
N GLU A 359 2.20 5.40 -34.50
CA GLU A 359 1.58 5.53 -35.81
C GLU A 359 0.20 6.22 -35.66
N SER A 360 0.17 7.47 -36.14
CA SER A 360 -0.97 8.26 -36.59
C SER A 360 -2.27 8.18 -35.78
N ALA A 361 -2.43 9.12 -34.84
CA ALA A 361 -3.76 9.59 -34.45
C ALA A 361 -4.42 10.32 -35.63
N GLN A 362 -5.15 9.59 -36.48
CA GLN A 362 -6.19 10.17 -37.31
C GLN A 362 -7.46 10.32 -36.47
N THR A 363 -7.93 11.55 -36.37
CA THR A 363 -9.21 11.92 -35.76
C THR A 363 -10.33 11.12 -36.43
N PRO A 364 -11.13 10.30 -35.71
CA PRO A 364 -12.24 9.61 -36.34
C PRO A 364 -13.35 10.63 -36.65
N GLU A 365 -13.71 10.74 -37.92
CA GLU A 365 -14.94 11.42 -38.36
C GLU A 365 -16.15 10.84 -37.62
N LYS A 366 -17.05 11.73 -37.19
CA LYS A 366 -18.35 11.34 -36.63
C LYS A 366 -19.12 10.50 -37.65
N PRO A 367 -19.55 9.28 -37.33
CA PRO A 367 -20.53 8.61 -38.17
C PRO A 367 -21.90 9.27 -37.99
N GLU A 368 -22.53 9.61 -39.11
CA GLU A 368 -23.91 10.10 -39.19
C GLU A 368 -24.90 9.12 -38.55
N PRO A 369 -26.00 9.62 -37.95
CA PRO A 369 -26.98 8.76 -37.30
C PRO A 369 -27.76 7.94 -38.32
N SER A 370 -27.64 6.61 -38.25
CA SER A 370 -28.48 5.67 -39.00
C SER A 370 -29.87 5.52 -38.35
N ALA A 371 -30.89 5.44 -39.20
CA ALA A 371 -32.31 5.39 -38.88
C ALA A 371 -32.72 4.18 -38.00
N PRO A 372 -33.81 4.28 -37.23
CA PRO A 372 -34.21 3.25 -36.26
C PRO A 372 -34.74 1.99 -36.95
N VAL A 373 -34.17 0.83 -36.61
CA VAL A 373 -34.67 -0.49 -36.97
C VAL A 373 -35.74 -0.91 -35.96
N GLN A 374 -36.95 -1.21 -36.46
CA GLN A 374 -38.05 -1.81 -35.70
C GLN A 374 -37.62 -3.16 -35.11
N LYS A 375 -37.79 -3.33 -33.79
CA LYS A 375 -37.72 -4.64 -33.13
C LYS A 375 -39.07 -5.33 -33.22
N SER A 376 -39.13 -6.47 -33.91
CA SER A 376 -40.20 -7.45 -33.73
C SER A 376 -39.98 -8.21 -32.42
N LEU A 377 -41.04 -8.27 -31.61
CA LEU A 377 -41.16 -9.14 -30.45
C LEU A 377 -41.02 -10.61 -30.86
N PHE A 378 -40.12 -11.35 -30.20
CA PHE A 378 -40.34 -12.66 -29.61
C PHE A 378 -39.30 -12.89 -28.51
#